data_AF-A0A938S4I6-F1
#
_entry.id   AF-A0A938S4I6-F1
#
_cell.length_a   1.000
_cell.length_b   1.000
_cell.length_c   1.000
_cell.angle_alpha   90.00
_cell.angle_beta   90.00
_cell.angle_gamma   90.00
#
_symmetry.space_group_name_H-M   'P 1'
#
loop_
_entity.id
_entity.type
_entity.pdbx_description
1 polymer ?
#
loop_
_entity_poly.entity_id
_entity_poly.type
_entity_poly.pdbx_seq_one_letter_code
_entity_poly.pdbx_strand_id
1 'polypeptide(L)'
;MGTRQYSKLVAIFVFGSILTSGSLAQNEQWLQYRSAVEARQIVMDIGYQYLQPSSAKPAGVELPAFTSDQPLFLEWKTSMAASGTIWLAFDKSKPNGQYDRLYLDANANGDLSDDPALQPYRRDSVQIYFGPAKVVFDSADGPITYHLSIELRVFPQQTHCLLTPACWYEGQITVGGVKKQCLLIDHNVNGAFNDKSLVFTESDRIRIGEPSGPEAGAVGNYIE
;
A
#
# COMPACT_ATOMS: atom_id res chain seq x y z
N MET A 1 -82.00 -52.22 8.29
CA MET A 1 -82.14 -50.76 8.51
C MET A 1 -81.33 -50.41 9.75
N GLY A 2 -80.27 -49.62 9.78
CA GLY A 2 -79.45 -48.98 8.76
C GLY A 2 -78.08 -48.72 9.41
N THR A 3 -77.03 -48.89 8.62
CA THR A 3 -75.61 -48.68 8.94
C THR A 3 -75.29 -47.19 9.15
N ARG A 4 -74.44 -46.85 10.11
CA ARG A 4 -73.72 -45.56 10.14
C ARG A 4 -72.25 -45.79 10.44
N GLN A 5 -71.44 -45.69 9.38
CA GLN A 5 -70.00 -45.52 9.41
C GLN A 5 -69.68 -44.11 9.92
N TYR A 6 -68.74 -43.98 10.85
CA TYR A 6 -68.06 -42.72 11.12
C TYR A 6 -66.61 -42.82 10.62
N SER A 7 -66.35 -42.10 9.54
CA SER A 7 -65.05 -41.98 8.88
C SER A 7 -64.06 -41.24 9.77
N LYS A 8 -62.86 -41.80 9.93
CA LYS A 8 -61.72 -41.17 10.60
C LYS A 8 -61.15 -40.07 9.69
N LEU A 9 -61.10 -38.83 10.18
CA LEU A 9 -60.34 -37.74 9.58
C LEU A 9 -58.87 -37.89 9.96
N VAL A 10 -58.01 -38.16 8.97
CA VAL A 10 -56.55 -38.09 9.10
C VAL A 10 -56.14 -36.68 8.70
N ALA A 11 -55.63 -35.89 9.65
CA ALA A 11 -54.99 -34.62 9.35
C ALA A 11 -53.53 -34.89 8.93
N ILE A 12 -53.23 -34.71 7.65
CA ILE A 12 -51.86 -34.74 7.13
C ILE A 12 -51.28 -33.34 7.32
N PHE A 13 -50.34 -33.20 8.27
CA PHE A 13 -49.48 -32.02 8.38
C PHE A 13 -48.30 -32.18 7.43
N VAL A 14 -48.27 -31.41 6.34
CA VAL A 14 -47.09 -31.27 5.48
C VAL A 14 -46.21 -30.18 6.11
N PHE A 15 -45.13 -30.58 6.77
CA PHE A 15 -44.05 -29.66 7.17
C PHE A 15 -43.22 -29.35 5.92
N GLY A 16 -43.44 -28.15 5.35
CA GLY A 16 -42.57 -27.61 4.31
C GLY A 16 -41.25 -27.14 4.93
N SER A 17 -40.18 -27.89 4.71
CA SER A 17 -38.82 -27.46 5.05
C SER A 17 -38.39 -26.35 4.09
N ILE A 18 -38.52 -25.10 4.50
CA ILE A 18 -37.89 -23.97 3.81
C ILE A 18 -36.39 -24.07 4.12
N LEU A 19 -35.61 -24.65 3.21
CA LEU A 19 -34.16 -24.51 3.21
C LEU A 19 -33.85 -23.05 2.81
N THR A 20 -33.79 -22.17 3.80
CA THR A 20 -33.18 -20.86 3.62
C THR A 20 -31.69 -21.08 3.42
N SER A 21 -31.22 -21.02 2.18
CA SER A 21 -29.81 -20.84 1.83
C SER A 21 -29.38 -19.47 2.33
N GLY A 22 -29.15 -19.36 3.65
CA GLY A 22 -28.47 -18.21 4.21
C GLY A 22 -27.06 -18.21 3.65
N SER A 23 -26.76 -17.29 2.74
CA SER A 23 -25.39 -16.83 2.58
C SER A 23 -24.97 -16.34 3.97
N LEU A 24 -24.23 -17.17 4.71
CA LEU A 24 -23.61 -16.74 5.94
C LEU A 24 -22.57 -15.72 5.49
N ALA A 25 -22.89 -14.44 5.64
CA ALA A 25 -21.94 -13.36 5.47
C ALA A 25 -20.70 -13.74 6.28
N GLN A 26 -19.60 -13.97 5.59
CA GLN A 26 -18.36 -14.34 6.23
C GLN A 26 -17.92 -13.15 7.10
N ASN A 27 -17.62 -13.40 8.38
CA ASN A 27 -17.16 -12.35 9.28
C ASN A 27 -15.93 -11.63 8.69
N GLU A 28 -15.84 -10.32 8.88
CA GLU A 28 -14.68 -9.52 8.50
C GLU A 28 -13.40 -10.12 9.10
N GLN A 29 -12.33 -10.13 8.30
CA GLN A 29 -11.04 -10.69 8.69
C GLN A 29 -9.97 -9.61 8.59
N TRP A 30 -9.47 -9.19 9.75
CA TRP A 30 -8.57 -8.04 9.86
C TRP A 30 -7.13 -8.42 9.59
N LEU A 31 -6.49 -7.69 8.67
CA LEU A 31 -5.06 -7.75 8.45
C LEU A 31 -4.34 -6.69 9.31
N GLN A 32 -3.12 -6.97 9.70
CA GLN A 32 -2.26 -6.09 10.48
C GLN A 32 -1.36 -5.29 9.56
N TYR A 33 -1.29 -3.98 9.78
CA TYR A 33 -0.34 -3.13 9.08
C TYR A 33 1.10 -3.42 9.55
N ARG A 34 2.00 -3.53 8.58
CA ARG A 34 3.44 -3.76 8.79
C ARG A 34 4.25 -2.75 7.99
N SER A 35 5.44 -2.46 8.49
CA SER A 35 6.43 -1.65 7.76
C SER A 35 7.84 -2.10 8.09
N ALA A 36 8.76 -2.00 7.12
CA ALA A 36 10.17 -2.34 7.29
C ALA A 36 11.06 -1.60 6.29
N VAL A 37 12.30 -1.30 6.70
CA VAL A 37 13.33 -0.66 5.86
C VAL A 37 13.54 -1.41 4.53
N GLU A 38 13.60 -2.74 4.61
CA GLU A 38 13.86 -3.62 3.46
C GLU A 38 12.62 -4.48 3.14
N ALA A 39 11.44 -3.87 3.13
CA ALA A 39 10.16 -4.56 2.88
C ALA A 39 10.22 -5.47 1.63
N ARG A 40 10.87 -5.04 0.55
CA ARG A 40 11.03 -5.81 -0.69
C ARG A 40 11.80 -7.14 -0.53
N GLN A 41 12.64 -7.25 0.50
CA GLN A 41 13.35 -8.50 0.83
C GLN A 41 12.49 -9.44 1.68
N ILE A 42 11.59 -8.90 2.50
CA ILE A 42 10.67 -9.66 3.36
C ILE A 42 9.48 -10.16 2.54
N VAL A 43 8.93 -9.24 1.76
CA VAL A 43 7.73 -9.39 0.96
C VAL A 43 8.20 -9.33 -0.49
N MET A 44 8.46 -10.49 -1.07
CA MET A 44 8.81 -10.61 -2.49
C MET A 44 7.70 -10.01 -3.36
N ASP A 45 8.01 -9.57 -4.58
CA ASP A 45 7.02 -9.03 -5.54
C ASP A 45 6.32 -7.74 -5.08
N ILE A 46 6.99 -6.93 -4.25
CA ILE A 46 6.61 -5.53 -4.05
C ILE A 46 7.01 -4.73 -5.30
N GLY A 47 6.04 -4.00 -5.87
CA GLY A 47 6.23 -3.13 -7.01
C GLY A 47 6.98 -1.83 -6.67
N TYR A 48 7.32 -1.06 -7.69
CA TYR A 48 8.06 0.19 -7.54
C TYR A 48 7.68 1.18 -8.63
N GLN A 49 7.81 2.47 -8.34
CA GLN A 49 7.84 3.53 -9.36
C GLN A 49 9.28 3.92 -9.64
N TYR A 50 9.61 4.06 -10.93
CA TYR A 50 10.93 4.49 -11.40
C TYR A 50 10.81 5.92 -11.94
N LEU A 51 11.24 6.89 -11.14
CA LEU A 51 11.00 8.30 -11.38
C LEU A 51 12.32 9.05 -11.59
N GLN A 52 12.26 10.17 -12.31
CA GLN A 52 13.42 11.02 -12.55
C GLN A 52 13.29 12.33 -11.76
N PRO A 53 14.11 12.56 -10.73
CA PRO A 53 14.17 13.86 -10.06
C PRO A 53 14.59 14.99 -11.00
N SER A 54 14.10 16.18 -10.72
CA SER A 54 14.34 17.42 -11.48
C SER A 54 15.11 18.44 -10.64
N SER A 55 15.88 19.31 -11.28
CA SER A 55 16.46 20.50 -10.62
C SER A 55 15.52 21.70 -10.61
N ALA A 56 14.38 21.61 -11.30
CA ALA A 56 13.37 22.66 -11.31
C ALA A 56 12.68 22.73 -9.95
N LYS A 57 12.70 23.91 -9.33
CA LYS A 57 12.01 24.15 -8.06
C LYS A 57 10.50 23.98 -8.24
N PRO A 58 9.80 23.29 -7.31
CA PRO A 58 8.35 23.21 -7.35
C PRO A 58 7.71 24.58 -7.16
N ALA A 59 6.57 24.81 -7.84
CA ALA A 59 5.77 26.01 -7.65
C ALA A 59 4.76 25.78 -6.51
N GLY A 60 4.64 26.76 -5.60
CA GLY A 60 3.65 26.72 -4.52
C GLY A 60 3.95 25.73 -3.39
N VAL A 61 5.20 25.25 -3.28
CA VAL A 61 5.69 24.39 -2.19
C VAL A 61 6.66 25.21 -1.34
N GLU A 62 6.49 25.18 -0.03
CA GLU A 62 7.44 25.81 0.90
C GLU A 62 8.68 24.91 1.01
N LEU A 63 9.87 25.52 0.90
CA LEU A 63 11.14 24.79 0.78
C LEU A 63 12.04 25.06 1.99
N PRO A 64 12.75 24.03 2.49
CA PRO A 64 13.73 24.21 3.54
C PRO A 64 14.92 25.02 3.02
N ALA A 65 15.72 25.53 3.96
CA ALA A 65 17.02 26.12 3.63
C ALA A 65 18.00 25.01 3.19
N PHE A 66 18.19 24.85 1.88
CA PHE A 66 19.16 23.90 1.35
C PHE A 66 20.60 24.32 1.62
N THR A 67 21.46 23.32 1.85
CA THR A 67 22.90 23.52 2.01
C THR A 67 23.61 23.52 0.65
N SER A 68 23.14 22.70 -0.28
CA SER A 68 23.63 22.63 -1.67
C SER A 68 22.94 23.68 -2.56
N ASP A 69 23.65 24.14 -3.58
CA ASP A 69 23.09 24.91 -4.71
C ASP A 69 22.45 24.00 -5.79
N GLN A 70 22.56 22.68 -5.61
CA GLN A 70 22.05 21.64 -6.50
C GLN A 70 21.06 20.71 -5.77
N PRO A 71 19.92 21.20 -5.24
CA PRO A 71 18.87 20.32 -4.76
C PRO A 71 18.19 19.60 -5.93
N LEU A 72 17.66 18.41 -5.67
CA LEU A 72 16.79 17.68 -6.61
C LEU A 72 15.40 17.53 -6.01
N PHE A 73 14.38 17.67 -6.85
CA PHE A 73 12.98 17.61 -6.47
C PHE A 73 12.31 16.44 -7.18
N LEU A 74 11.38 15.78 -6.50
CA LEU A 74 10.61 14.68 -7.06
C LEU A 74 9.15 14.80 -6.62
N GLU A 75 8.25 14.59 -7.58
CA GLU A 75 6.81 14.47 -7.34
C GLU A 75 6.47 12.99 -7.17
N TRP A 76 5.86 12.64 -6.05
CA TRP A 76 5.17 11.36 -5.90
C TRP A 76 3.66 11.58 -6.04
N LYS A 77 3.06 11.05 -7.11
CA LYS A 77 1.63 11.20 -7.37
C LYS A 77 0.84 10.19 -6.54
N THR A 78 -0.14 10.71 -5.81
CA THR A 78 -1.03 9.90 -4.97
C THR A 78 -2.38 10.57 -4.86
N SER A 79 -3.46 9.78 -4.89
CA SER A 79 -4.82 10.24 -4.61
C SER A 79 -5.08 10.48 -3.12
N MET A 80 -4.18 10.02 -2.24
CA MET A 80 -4.30 10.14 -0.79
C MET A 80 -4.02 11.56 -0.29
N ALA A 81 -3.22 12.33 -1.02
CA ALA A 81 -3.00 13.75 -0.74
C ALA A 81 -4.07 14.60 -1.43
N ALA A 82 -4.62 15.61 -0.74
CA ALA A 82 -5.61 16.52 -1.33
C ALA A 82 -5.05 17.30 -2.54
N SER A 83 -3.75 17.60 -2.54
CA SER A 83 -3.02 18.20 -3.65
C SER A 83 -2.78 17.24 -4.83
N GLY A 84 -3.00 15.94 -4.62
CA GLY A 84 -2.66 14.87 -5.56
C GLY A 84 -1.16 14.54 -5.61
N THR A 85 -0.33 15.13 -4.76
CA THR A 85 1.14 14.99 -4.82
C THR A 85 1.76 15.12 -3.44
N ILE A 86 2.74 14.26 -3.17
CA ILE A 86 3.71 14.41 -2.09
C ILE A 86 5.04 14.83 -2.70
N TRP A 87 5.68 15.83 -2.11
CA TRP A 87 6.97 16.34 -2.57
C TRP A 87 8.13 15.71 -1.81
N LEU A 88 9.21 15.47 -2.55
CA LEU A 88 10.49 15.06 -2.00
C LEU A 88 11.57 16.03 -2.49
N ALA A 89 12.50 16.41 -1.62
CA ALA A 89 13.69 17.17 -1.97
C ALA A 89 14.96 16.51 -1.43
N PHE A 90 15.92 16.27 -2.31
CA PHE A 90 17.24 15.74 -1.97
C PHE A 90 18.25 16.87 -1.90
N ASP A 91 19.04 16.88 -0.84
CA ASP A 91 20.08 17.87 -0.58
C ASP A 91 21.41 17.20 -0.19
N LYS A 92 22.49 17.97 -0.27
CA LYS A 92 23.83 17.58 0.15
C LYS A 92 24.22 18.43 1.35
N SER A 93 24.66 17.80 2.42
CA SER A 93 25.24 18.50 3.57
C SER A 93 26.58 19.18 3.25
N LYS A 94 27.21 18.83 2.12
CA LYS A 94 28.47 19.39 1.62
C LYS A 94 28.39 19.63 0.12
N PRO A 95 28.94 20.74 -0.41
CA PRO A 95 28.86 21.07 -1.85
C PRO A 95 29.34 19.95 -2.79
N ASN A 96 30.47 19.31 -2.45
CA ASN A 96 31.07 18.23 -3.24
C ASN A 96 30.75 16.82 -2.71
N GLY A 97 29.71 16.68 -1.89
CA GLY A 97 29.28 15.41 -1.30
C GLY A 97 28.27 14.64 -2.14
N GLN A 98 27.96 13.41 -1.70
CA GLN A 98 26.76 12.71 -2.13
C GLN A 98 25.52 13.36 -1.52
N TYR A 99 24.34 13.14 -2.10
CA TYR A 99 23.09 13.47 -1.43
C TYR A 99 22.97 12.64 -0.15
N ASP A 100 22.73 13.31 0.97
CA ASP A 100 22.67 12.71 2.29
C ASP A 100 21.57 13.31 3.16
N ARG A 101 20.67 14.08 2.54
CA ARG A 101 19.47 14.64 3.16
C ARG A 101 18.29 14.45 2.22
N LEU A 102 17.19 13.96 2.78
CA LEU A 102 15.90 13.89 2.11
C LEU A 102 14.88 14.65 2.95
N TYR A 103 14.27 15.68 2.38
CA TYR A 103 13.06 16.31 2.91
C TYR A 103 11.87 15.69 2.21
N LEU A 104 10.85 15.34 2.97
CA LEU A 104 9.63 14.69 2.50
C LEU A 104 8.47 15.46 3.12
N ASP A 105 7.49 15.83 2.29
CA ASP A 105 6.23 16.44 2.73
C ASP A 105 5.41 15.34 3.41
N ALA A 106 5.75 15.08 4.68
CA ALA A 106 5.35 13.88 5.39
C ALA A 106 3.90 13.96 5.90
N ASN A 107 3.32 15.16 5.89
CA ASN A 107 1.95 15.43 6.31
C ASN A 107 1.04 15.90 5.15
N ALA A 108 1.56 15.91 3.92
CA ALA A 108 0.84 16.27 2.69
C ALA A 108 0.33 17.73 2.67
N ASN A 109 1.01 18.65 3.35
CA ASN A 109 0.60 20.06 3.46
C ASN A 109 1.28 20.97 2.41
N GLY A 110 2.24 20.45 1.64
CA GLY A 110 3.00 21.24 0.66
C GLY A 110 4.11 22.11 1.27
N ASP A 111 4.52 21.84 2.51
CA ASP A 111 5.65 22.45 3.20
C ASP A 111 6.71 21.37 3.45
N LEU A 112 7.91 21.58 2.92
CA LEU A 112 9.06 20.69 3.15
C LEU A 112 9.98 21.22 4.26
N SER A 113 9.67 22.39 4.81
CA SER A 113 10.50 23.11 5.77
C SER A 113 10.12 22.84 7.23
N ASP A 114 8.90 22.37 7.49
CA ASP A 114 8.39 21.96 8.80
C ASP A 114 8.78 20.50 9.15
N ASP A 115 9.11 19.68 8.15
CA ASP A 115 9.55 18.31 8.31
C ASP A 115 11.08 18.15 8.48
N PRO A 116 11.56 17.29 9.40
CA PRO A 116 12.98 17.06 9.60
C PRO A 116 13.60 16.30 8.42
N ALA A 117 14.82 16.70 8.05
CA ALA A 117 15.59 15.98 7.02
C ALA A 117 15.90 14.53 7.45
N LEU A 118 15.52 13.58 6.60
CA LEU A 118 15.87 12.18 6.74
C LEU A 118 17.32 11.95 6.31
N GLN A 119 18.04 11.15 7.10
CA GLN A 119 19.37 10.65 6.76
C GLN A 119 19.28 9.28 6.08
N PRO A 120 20.19 8.96 5.15
CA PRO A 120 20.19 7.65 4.52
C PRO A 120 20.63 6.58 5.51
N TYR A 121 19.94 5.43 5.50
CA TYR A 121 20.34 4.28 6.33
C TYR A 121 21.44 3.45 5.67
N ARG A 122 21.59 3.57 4.34
CA ARG A 122 22.62 2.88 3.54
C ARG A 122 23.05 3.75 2.37
N ARG A 123 24.34 3.69 2.05
CA ARG A 123 24.95 4.35 0.89
C ARG A 123 25.99 3.45 0.26
N ASP A 124 25.92 3.35 -1.06
CA ASP A 124 26.93 2.75 -1.91
C ASP A 124 27.47 3.82 -2.88
N SER A 125 28.32 3.45 -3.84
CA SER A 125 28.98 4.45 -4.72
C SER A 125 28.00 5.25 -5.58
N VAL A 126 26.89 4.64 -6.01
CA VAL A 126 25.88 5.24 -6.90
C VAL A 126 24.46 5.16 -6.35
N GLN A 127 24.25 4.52 -5.20
CA GLN A 127 22.92 4.28 -4.59
C GLN A 127 22.87 4.85 -3.17
N ILE A 128 21.80 5.56 -2.86
CA ILE A 128 21.55 6.15 -1.55
C ILE A 128 20.13 5.73 -1.13
N TYR A 129 20.01 5.15 0.06
CA TYR A 129 18.76 4.57 0.53
C TYR A 129 18.24 5.34 1.75
N PHE A 130 16.99 5.79 1.66
CA PHE A 130 16.25 6.43 2.74
C PHE A 130 15.03 5.60 3.12
N GLY A 131 14.62 5.71 4.38
CA GLY A 131 13.37 5.15 4.87
C GLY A 131 13.53 4.05 5.93
N PRO A 132 12.40 3.43 6.36
CA PRO A 132 11.04 3.67 5.86
C PRO A 132 10.58 5.08 6.23
N ALA A 133 10.26 5.89 5.23
CA ALA A 133 9.81 7.26 5.43
C ALA A 133 8.30 7.26 5.61
N LYS A 134 7.84 7.77 6.76
CA LYS A 134 6.43 7.81 7.11
C LYS A 134 5.77 9.01 6.43
N VAL A 135 4.64 8.78 5.78
CA VAL A 135 3.71 9.81 5.30
C VAL A 135 2.37 9.61 6.01
N VAL A 136 1.75 10.70 6.44
CA VAL A 136 0.45 10.73 7.08
C VAL A 136 -0.51 11.51 6.19
N PHE A 137 -1.61 10.88 5.82
CA PHE A 137 -2.68 11.49 5.04
C PHE A 137 -3.88 11.74 5.93
N ASP A 138 -4.48 12.92 5.82
CA ASP A 138 -5.76 13.18 6.44
C ASP A 138 -6.88 12.45 5.68
N SER A 139 -7.80 11.82 6.43
CA SER A 139 -9.00 11.20 5.87
C SER A 139 -10.21 11.44 6.77
N ALA A 140 -11.42 11.21 6.25
CA ALA A 140 -12.66 11.37 7.00
C ALA A 140 -12.71 10.47 8.25
N ASP A 141 -12.06 9.31 8.19
CA ASP A 141 -12.03 8.31 9.27
C ASP A 141 -10.81 8.48 10.20
N GLY A 142 -10.05 9.55 10.02
CA GLY A 142 -8.82 9.85 10.77
C GLY A 142 -7.55 9.69 9.92
N PRO A 143 -6.37 9.96 10.50
CA PRO A 143 -5.11 9.94 9.76
C PRO A 143 -4.73 8.53 9.31
N ILE A 144 -4.35 8.40 8.05
CA ILE A 144 -3.85 7.16 7.45
C ILE A 144 -2.34 7.24 7.33
N THR A 145 -1.64 6.21 7.79
CA THR A 145 -0.17 6.13 7.69
C THR A 145 0.25 5.26 6.50
N TYR A 146 1.22 5.73 5.74
CA TYR A 146 1.90 4.98 4.68
C TYR A 146 3.42 5.09 4.86
N HIS A 147 4.18 4.09 4.42
CA HIS A 147 5.65 4.13 4.49
C HIS A 147 6.27 3.89 3.11
N LEU A 148 7.25 4.72 2.75
CA LEU A 148 8.04 4.61 1.53
C LEU A 148 9.48 4.18 1.82
N SER A 149 10.02 3.34 0.94
CA SER A 149 11.47 3.18 0.76
C SER A 149 11.86 3.98 -0.47
N ILE A 150 12.94 4.76 -0.35
CA ILE A 150 13.40 5.68 -1.38
C ILE A 150 14.86 5.33 -1.71
N GLU A 151 15.10 4.92 -2.95
CA GLU A 151 16.45 4.65 -3.46
C GLU A 151 16.80 5.68 -4.54
N LEU A 152 17.69 6.62 -4.20
CA LEU A 152 18.25 7.57 -5.15
C LEU A 152 19.48 6.97 -5.83
N ARG A 153 19.46 6.89 -7.16
CA ARG A 153 20.56 6.44 -8.01
C ARG A 153 21.18 7.60 -8.74
N VAL A 154 22.44 7.91 -8.46
CA VAL A 154 23.16 9.04 -9.05
C VAL A 154 24.21 8.52 -10.01
N PHE A 155 23.96 8.65 -11.31
CA PHE A 155 24.91 8.37 -12.37
C PHE A 155 25.44 9.69 -12.98
N PRO A 156 26.58 9.68 -13.70
CA PRO A 156 27.17 10.92 -14.21
C PRO A 156 26.27 11.72 -15.16
N GLN A 157 25.37 11.08 -15.90
CA GLN A 157 24.46 11.75 -16.85
C GLN A 157 23.00 11.78 -16.39
N GLN A 158 22.63 10.98 -15.39
CA GLN A 158 21.23 10.84 -15.01
C GLN A 158 21.09 10.49 -13.53
N THR A 159 20.09 11.07 -12.89
CA THR A 159 19.67 10.66 -11.55
C THR A 159 18.28 10.05 -11.65
N HIS A 160 18.08 8.94 -10.96
CA HIS A 160 16.80 8.24 -10.87
C HIS A 160 16.44 8.01 -9.41
N CYS A 161 15.16 7.87 -9.14
CA CYS A 161 14.63 7.54 -7.84
C CYS A 161 13.68 6.36 -7.97
N LEU A 162 13.91 5.31 -7.19
CA LEU A 162 12.94 4.23 -7.01
C LEU A 162 12.15 4.51 -5.75
N LEU A 163 10.83 4.63 -5.90
CA LEU A 163 9.90 4.61 -4.78
C LEU A 163 9.32 3.21 -4.68
N THR A 164 9.30 2.68 -3.47
CA THR A 164 8.79 1.33 -3.18
C THR A 164 7.99 1.41 -1.89
N PRO A 165 6.85 0.69 -1.76
CA PRO A 165 6.16 0.56 -0.49
C PRO A 165 7.12 -0.07 0.52
N ALA A 166 7.32 0.61 1.64
CA ALA A 166 7.98 0.06 2.81
C ALA A 166 6.96 -0.52 3.80
N CYS A 167 5.72 -0.74 3.36
CA CYS A 167 4.63 -1.26 4.15
C CYS A 167 3.73 -2.24 3.39
N TRP A 168 3.00 -3.06 4.15
CA TRP A 168 2.01 -4.02 3.65
C TRP A 168 1.03 -4.35 4.77
N TYR A 169 -0.07 -5.03 4.41
CA TYR A 169 -0.95 -5.66 5.39
C TYR A 169 -0.76 -7.17 5.38
N GLU A 170 -0.77 -7.79 6.56
CA GLU A 170 -0.66 -9.25 6.67
C GLU A 170 -1.52 -9.83 7.80
N GLY A 171 -1.98 -11.06 7.64
CA GLY A 171 -2.74 -11.73 8.69
C GLY A 171 -3.24 -13.11 8.28
N GLN A 172 -3.77 -13.84 9.25
CA GLN A 172 -4.43 -15.12 9.00
C GLN A 172 -5.90 -14.86 8.61
N ILE A 173 -6.31 -15.41 7.47
CA ILE A 173 -7.70 -15.42 7.01
C ILE A 173 -8.19 -16.86 6.87
N THR A 174 -9.49 -17.05 6.81
CA THR A 174 -10.17 -18.31 6.55
C THR A 174 -10.75 -18.25 5.14
N VAL A 175 -10.42 -19.23 4.30
CA VAL A 175 -10.98 -19.37 2.95
C VAL A 175 -11.46 -20.81 2.80
N GLY A 176 -12.74 -21.02 2.51
CA GLY A 176 -13.32 -22.36 2.41
C GLY A 176 -13.18 -23.19 3.69
N GLY A 177 -13.22 -22.54 4.87
CA GLY A 177 -13.02 -23.19 6.17
C GLY A 177 -11.56 -23.49 6.54
N VAL A 178 -10.60 -23.16 5.69
CA VAL A 178 -9.16 -23.39 5.92
C VAL A 178 -8.46 -22.07 6.25
N LYS A 179 -7.66 -22.06 7.32
CA LYS A 179 -6.81 -20.90 7.65
C LYS A 179 -5.65 -20.80 6.67
N LYS A 180 -5.42 -19.61 6.13
CA LYS A 180 -4.34 -19.27 5.21
C LYS A 180 -3.72 -17.92 5.61
N GLN A 181 -2.43 -17.77 5.38
CA GLN A 181 -1.78 -16.46 5.45
C GLN A 181 -2.26 -15.58 4.29
N CYS A 182 -2.50 -14.31 4.54
CA CYS A 182 -2.85 -13.30 3.55
C CYS A 182 -1.84 -12.15 3.61
N LEU A 183 -1.50 -11.61 2.45
CA LEU A 183 -0.73 -10.38 2.28
C LEU A 183 -1.49 -9.46 1.32
N LEU A 184 -1.55 -8.17 1.64
CA LEU A 184 -2.07 -7.12 0.78
C LEU A 184 -0.99 -6.05 0.57
N ILE A 185 -0.70 -5.74 -0.69
CA ILE A 185 0.43 -4.93 -1.13
C ILE A 185 -0.06 -3.92 -2.15
N ASP A 186 0.25 -2.65 -1.91
CA ASP A 186 0.14 -1.58 -2.90
C ASP A 186 1.25 -1.78 -3.94
N HIS A 187 0.92 -2.25 -5.14
CA HIS A 187 1.93 -2.60 -6.13
C HIS A 187 2.36 -1.41 -6.98
N ASN A 188 1.43 -0.50 -7.28
CA ASN A 188 1.69 0.65 -8.14
C ASN A 188 2.32 1.81 -7.34
N VAL A 189 2.40 1.66 -6.01
CA VAL A 189 3.03 2.61 -5.09
C VAL A 189 2.30 3.94 -5.09
N ASN A 190 0.97 3.96 -5.20
CA ASN A 190 0.20 5.20 -5.19
C ASN A 190 -0.25 5.61 -3.79
N GLY A 191 0.08 4.84 -2.75
CA GLY A 191 -0.26 5.14 -1.36
C GLY A 191 -1.60 4.57 -0.89
N ALA A 192 -2.40 4.01 -1.80
CA ALA A 192 -3.70 3.43 -1.53
C ALA A 192 -3.67 1.90 -1.71
N PHE A 193 -4.56 1.20 -1.00
CA PHE A 193 -4.74 -0.25 -1.12
C PHE A 193 -6.16 -0.55 -1.61
N ASN A 194 -6.56 0.10 -2.72
CA ASN A 194 -7.89 -0.02 -3.32
C ASN A 194 -7.88 -0.23 -4.85
N ASP A 195 -6.72 -0.53 -5.44
CA ASP A 195 -6.57 -0.60 -6.89
C ASP A 195 -6.93 -1.96 -7.47
N LYS A 196 -7.73 -1.92 -8.54
CA LYS A 196 -8.11 -3.09 -9.34
C LYS A 196 -7.76 -2.82 -10.79
N SER A 197 -7.00 -3.73 -11.40
CA SER A 197 -6.65 -3.62 -12.82
C SER A 197 -6.35 -5.00 -13.41
N LEU A 198 -6.58 -5.13 -14.72
CA LEU A 198 -6.10 -6.27 -15.49
C LEU A 198 -4.59 -6.14 -15.79
N VAL A 199 -4.04 -4.93 -15.67
CA VAL A 199 -2.60 -4.68 -15.80
C VAL A 199 -1.96 -4.93 -14.45
N PHE A 200 -1.12 -5.96 -14.40
CA PHE A 200 -0.45 -6.43 -13.18
C PHE A 200 0.16 -5.30 -12.34
N THR A 201 0.86 -4.37 -12.99
CA THR A 201 1.60 -3.28 -12.33
C THR A 201 0.70 -2.21 -11.74
N GLU A 202 -0.56 -2.13 -12.17
CA GLU A 202 -1.54 -1.10 -11.81
C GLU A 202 -2.59 -1.60 -10.81
N SER A 203 -2.34 -2.74 -10.15
CA SER A 203 -3.28 -3.38 -9.24
C SER A 203 -2.62 -3.77 -7.93
N ASP A 204 -3.35 -3.68 -6.84
CA ASP A 204 -2.87 -4.23 -5.57
C ASP A 204 -2.72 -5.74 -5.64
N ARG A 205 -1.78 -6.27 -4.86
CA ARG A 205 -1.54 -7.71 -4.78
C ARG A 205 -2.13 -8.24 -3.50
N ILE A 206 -3.14 -9.09 -3.63
CA ILE A 206 -3.58 -9.98 -2.57
C ILE A 206 -2.93 -11.34 -2.81
N ARG A 207 -2.13 -11.82 -1.85
CA ARG A 207 -1.57 -13.18 -1.88
C ARG A 207 -2.14 -13.98 -0.73
N ILE A 208 -2.62 -15.19 -1.03
CA ILE A 208 -3.21 -16.09 -0.04
C ILE A 208 -2.50 -17.44 -0.11
N GLY A 209 -1.98 -17.91 1.01
CA GLY A 209 -1.21 -19.16 1.10
C GLY A 209 0.20 -18.94 1.64
N GLU A 210 1.07 -19.92 1.46
CA GLU A 210 2.45 -19.84 1.95
C GLU A 210 3.25 -18.76 1.17
N PRO A 211 4.05 -17.91 1.85
CA PRO A 211 4.81 -16.81 1.21
C PRO A 211 5.73 -17.23 0.07
N SER A 212 6.22 -18.49 0.08
CA SER A 212 7.11 -19.06 -0.94
C SER A 212 6.47 -20.20 -1.75
N GLY A 213 5.15 -20.41 -1.59
CA GLY A 213 4.45 -21.52 -2.23
C GLY A 213 4.00 -21.19 -3.67
N PRO A 214 3.88 -22.20 -4.55
CA PRO A 214 3.27 -22.04 -5.88
C PRO A 214 1.79 -21.61 -5.81
N GLU A 215 1.15 -21.73 -4.63
CA GLU A 215 -0.19 -21.24 -4.32
C GLU A 215 -0.25 -19.75 -3.97
N ALA A 216 0.87 -19.01 -3.97
CA ALA A 216 0.88 -17.56 -3.83
C ALA A 216 0.28 -16.88 -5.09
N GLY A 217 -0.92 -17.29 -5.46
CA GLY A 217 -1.72 -16.70 -6.51
C GLY A 217 -2.05 -15.28 -6.12
N ALA A 218 -1.77 -14.37 -7.03
CA ALA A 218 -2.24 -13.02 -6.89
C ALA A 218 -3.69 -12.94 -7.31
N VAL A 219 -4.54 -12.50 -6.39
CA VAL A 219 -5.95 -12.29 -6.66
C VAL A 219 -6.14 -10.80 -6.85
N GLY A 220 -6.16 -10.35 -8.11
CA GLY A 220 -6.43 -8.95 -8.47
C GLY A 220 -7.91 -8.61 -8.54
N ASN A 221 -8.80 -9.58 -8.30
CA ASN A 221 -10.24 -9.39 -8.34
C ASN A 221 -10.88 -9.81 -7.02
N TYR A 222 -11.71 -8.93 -6.47
CA TYR A 222 -12.74 -9.28 -5.50
C TYR A 222 -13.72 -10.21 -6.22
N ILE A 223 -14.00 -11.38 -5.62
CA ILE A 223 -15.15 -12.18 -6.03
C ILE A 223 -16.35 -11.59 -5.31
N GLU A 224 -17.30 -11.02 -6.06
CA GLU A 224 -18.63 -10.65 -5.56
C GLU A 224 -19.47 -11.90 -5.28
#